data_AF-A0A959AS46-F1
#
_entry.id   AF-A0A959AS46-F1
#
_cell.length_a   1.000
_cell.length_b   1.000
_cell.length_c   1.000
_cell.angle_alpha   90.00
_cell.angle_beta   90.00
_cell.angle_gamma   90.00
#
_symmetry.space_group_name_H-M   'P 1'
#
loop_
_entity.id
_entity.type
_entity.pdbx_description
1 polymer ?
#
loop_
_entity_poly.entity_id
_entity_poly.type
_entity_poly.pdbx_seq_one_letter_code
_entity_poly.pdbx_strand_id
1 'polypeptide(L)'
;SHSDTILRLPEGFEVLGNSDTIPYAAFRSVEGRFEYPVYGIQFHPEVYHSLEGFEILKNFVLDICHCEGDWTPAHFVEETVENLRVQVGREKVIMALSGGVDSTVAATLLHRAIGDQLFCFFVDNGLLRKNEFADVLDSYQHMGLNIEGVDAKARFYEALKGISNPEEKRKVIGRMFIEIFEEESEAHPDFQWLGQGTIYPDVIESVSVHGPSVTIKSHHNVGGLPEKLKLKIVEPLRMLFKDEVRRVGKELGIPGNILNRHPFPGPGLGIRILGDITPEKVRILQEADAIYIGKLRDHGLYDDVWQAGTILLPIQSVGVMGDERTYEQTIALRAVNSTDGMTAEWSRLPYDFLAEVSSEIINNVKGVNRVVFDISTKPPATIEWE
;
A
#
# COMPACT_ATOMS: atom_id res chain seq x y z
N SER A 1 25.30 -16.33 4.78
CA SER A 1 25.97 -15.22 4.08
C SER A 1 27.39 -15.62 3.74
N HIS A 2 27.74 -15.63 2.45
CA HIS A 2 28.94 -16.29 1.91
C HIS A 2 30.16 -15.36 1.76
N SER A 3 30.21 -14.21 2.44
CA SER A 3 31.36 -13.31 2.35
C SER A 3 32.54 -13.87 3.16
N ASP A 4 32.42 -13.87 4.48
CA ASP A 4 33.47 -14.30 5.41
C ASP A 4 33.03 -15.57 6.15
N THR A 5 34.00 -16.41 6.52
CA THR A 5 33.76 -17.60 7.36
C THR A 5 34.60 -17.54 8.62
N ILE A 6 34.01 -17.94 9.74
CA ILE A 6 34.72 -18.11 11.00
C ILE A 6 35.65 -19.32 10.84
N LEU A 7 36.95 -19.15 11.11
CA LEU A 7 37.94 -20.23 11.06
C LEU A 7 38.22 -20.83 12.44
N ARG A 8 37.95 -20.07 13.51
CA ARG A 8 38.15 -20.49 14.89
C ARG A 8 37.16 -19.74 15.78
N LEU A 9 36.44 -20.48 16.63
CA LEU A 9 35.59 -19.87 17.64
C LEU A 9 36.41 -19.23 18.78
N PRO A 10 35.95 -18.11 19.34
CA PRO A 10 36.53 -17.56 20.56
C PRO A 10 36.37 -18.53 21.74
N GLU A 11 37.24 -18.40 22.74
CA GLU A 11 37.11 -19.16 23.98
C GLU A 11 35.80 -18.83 24.70
N GLY A 12 35.09 -19.88 25.15
CA GLY A 12 33.78 -19.75 25.78
C GLY A 12 32.61 -19.86 24.82
N PHE A 13 32.82 -20.36 23.60
CA PHE A 13 31.76 -20.72 22.66
C PHE A 13 31.84 -22.20 22.27
N GLU A 14 30.67 -22.79 22.03
CA GLU A 14 30.53 -24.16 21.55
C GLU A 14 29.73 -24.22 20.24
N VAL A 15 30.04 -25.23 19.42
CA VAL A 15 29.43 -25.42 18.10
C VAL A 15 28.07 -26.10 18.25
N LEU A 16 27.06 -25.56 17.59
CA LEU A 16 25.72 -26.14 17.52
C LEU A 16 25.41 -26.76 16.16
N GLY A 17 26.01 -26.24 15.09
CA GLY A 17 25.76 -26.71 13.73
C GLY A 17 26.88 -26.37 12.76
N ASN A 18 27.01 -27.19 11.73
CA ASN A 18 27.98 -27.05 10.65
C ASN A 18 27.32 -27.38 9.29
N SER A 19 28.05 -27.09 8.22
CA SER A 19 27.78 -27.60 6.87
C SER A 19 29.06 -28.16 6.26
N ASP A 20 28.96 -28.75 5.07
CA ASP A 20 30.12 -29.30 4.33
C ASP A 20 31.25 -28.29 4.14
N THR A 21 30.93 -26.99 4.07
CA THR A 21 31.90 -25.92 3.80
C THR A 21 32.04 -24.91 4.94
N ILE A 22 31.15 -24.94 5.94
CA ILE A 22 31.15 -23.98 7.06
C ILE A 22 31.19 -24.75 8.39
N PRO A 23 32.37 -24.89 9.02
CA PRO A 23 32.51 -25.68 10.25
C PRO A 23 31.79 -25.08 11.47
N TYR A 24 31.52 -23.77 11.46
CA TYR A 24 30.84 -23.05 12.55
C TYR A 24 29.62 -22.30 12.02
N ALA A 25 28.66 -23.05 11.46
CA ALA A 25 27.45 -22.48 10.88
C ALA A 25 26.47 -21.97 11.95
N ALA A 26 26.47 -22.58 13.13
CA ALA A 26 25.75 -22.12 14.31
C ALA A 26 26.58 -22.40 15.58
N PHE A 27 26.60 -21.47 16.53
CA PHE A 27 27.35 -21.57 17.78
C PHE A 27 26.67 -20.78 18.90
N ARG A 28 26.98 -21.11 20.15
CA ARG A 28 26.51 -20.36 21.32
C ARG A 28 27.58 -20.20 22.38
N SER A 29 27.43 -19.19 23.23
CA SER A 29 28.26 -19.05 24.43
C SER A 29 27.99 -20.20 25.40
N VAL A 30 29.03 -20.68 26.07
CA VAL A 30 28.86 -21.63 27.19
C VAL A 30 28.09 -20.96 28.33
N GLU A 31 27.36 -21.76 29.09
CA GLU A 31 26.51 -21.28 30.20
C GLU A 31 27.33 -20.47 31.22
N GLY A 32 26.78 -19.34 31.67
CA GLY A 32 27.42 -18.44 32.63
C GLY A 32 28.59 -17.61 32.09
N ARG A 33 28.95 -17.71 30.80
CA ARG A 33 30.02 -16.90 30.20
C ARG A 33 29.65 -15.41 30.09
N PHE A 34 28.40 -15.14 29.78
CA PHE A 34 27.82 -13.80 29.68
C PHE A 34 26.57 -13.74 30.57
N GLU A 35 26.12 -12.53 30.89
CA GLU A 35 24.87 -12.31 31.63
C GLU A 35 23.67 -12.92 30.90
N TYR A 36 23.65 -12.81 29.57
CA TYR A 36 22.65 -13.41 28.69
C TYR A 36 23.33 -14.34 27.68
N PRO A 37 22.71 -15.47 27.31
CA PRO A 37 23.29 -16.40 26.36
C PRO A 37 23.41 -15.75 24.97
N VAL A 38 24.59 -15.88 24.35
CA VAL A 38 24.89 -15.32 23.04
C VAL A 38 24.85 -16.42 21.99
N TYR A 39 24.09 -16.20 20.92
CA TYR A 39 23.97 -17.12 19.78
C TYR A 39 24.47 -16.45 18.50
N GLY A 40 25.11 -17.23 17.65
CA GLY A 40 25.56 -16.80 16.33
C GLY A 40 25.22 -17.84 15.27
N ILE A 41 24.75 -17.37 14.11
CA ILE A 41 24.41 -18.18 12.95
C ILE A 41 24.97 -17.53 11.67
N GLN A 42 25.46 -18.33 10.73
CA GLN A 42 26.07 -17.86 9.48
C GLN A 42 25.06 -17.86 8.30
N PHE A 43 23.77 -17.97 8.59
CA PHE A 43 22.68 -17.96 7.62
C PHE A 43 21.54 -17.07 8.12
N HIS A 44 20.59 -16.77 7.23
CA HIS A 44 19.48 -15.86 7.50
C HIS A 44 18.23 -16.66 7.85
N PRO A 45 17.83 -16.78 9.14
CA PRO A 45 16.60 -17.50 9.50
C PRO A 45 15.33 -16.74 9.10
N GLU A 46 15.43 -15.45 8.79
CA GLU A 46 14.30 -14.59 8.43
C GLU A 46 13.82 -14.75 6.97
N VAL A 47 14.62 -15.38 6.10
CA VAL A 47 14.29 -15.51 4.68
C VAL A 47 13.54 -16.81 4.37
N TYR A 48 12.67 -16.77 3.37
CA TYR A 48 11.85 -17.92 2.93
C TYR A 48 12.67 -19.17 2.55
N HIS A 49 13.92 -19.00 2.14
CA HIS A 49 14.81 -20.12 1.80
C HIS A 49 15.26 -20.94 3.01
N SER A 50 15.16 -20.40 4.22
CA SER A 50 15.40 -21.12 5.46
C SER A 50 14.12 -21.79 5.94
N LEU A 51 13.90 -23.04 5.54
CA LEU A 51 12.64 -23.76 5.77
C LEU A 51 12.17 -23.76 7.23
N GLU A 52 13.11 -23.93 8.17
CA GLU A 52 12.86 -23.91 9.63
C GLU A 52 13.28 -22.59 10.29
N GLY A 53 13.48 -21.54 9.50
CA GLY A 53 13.97 -20.26 9.98
C GLY A 53 13.04 -19.59 10.99
N PHE A 54 11.72 -19.72 10.78
CA PHE A 54 10.70 -19.24 11.73
C PHE A 54 10.82 -19.92 13.10
N GLU A 55 10.97 -21.25 13.15
CA GLU A 55 11.11 -21.96 14.43
C GLU A 55 12.40 -21.57 15.17
N ILE A 56 13.50 -21.30 14.44
CA ILE A 56 14.74 -20.78 15.06
C ILE A 56 14.49 -19.43 15.74
N LEU A 57 13.84 -18.49 15.05
CA LEU A 57 13.53 -17.16 15.59
C LEU A 57 12.55 -17.24 16.76
N LYS A 58 11.53 -18.10 16.65
CA LYS A 58 10.55 -18.34 17.70
C LYS A 58 11.18 -18.92 18.96
N ASN A 59 12.05 -19.92 18.85
CA ASN A 59 12.78 -20.49 19.98
C ASN A 59 13.67 -19.42 20.65
N PHE A 60 14.30 -18.57 19.84
CA PHE A 60 15.10 -17.47 20.39
C PHE A 60 14.25 -16.47 21.18
N VAL A 61 13.16 -15.99 20.60
CA VAL A 61 12.33 -14.94 21.22
C VAL A 61 11.53 -15.47 22.41
N LEU A 62 10.87 -16.62 22.27
CA LEU A 62 9.96 -17.15 23.29
C LEU A 62 10.67 -17.99 24.34
N ASP A 63 11.56 -18.90 23.94
CA ASP A 63 12.16 -19.86 24.88
C ASP A 63 13.46 -19.34 25.51
N ILE A 64 14.29 -18.64 24.73
CA ILE A 64 15.60 -18.15 25.21
C ILE A 64 15.47 -16.75 25.84
N CYS A 65 14.78 -15.82 25.18
CA CYS A 65 14.57 -14.47 25.69
C CYS A 65 13.37 -14.37 26.65
N HIS A 66 12.54 -15.42 26.74
CA HIS A 66 11.35 -15.46 27.60
C HIS A 66 10.36 -14.34 27.32
N CYS A 67 10.24 -13.88 26.07
CA CYS A 67 9.21 -12.93 25.68
C CYS A 67 7.83 -13.60 25.74
N GLU A 68 6.83 -12.91 26.29
CA GLU A 68 5.50 -13.49 26.53
C GLU A 68 4.69 -13.73 25.24
N GLY A 69 5.02 -13.02 24.15
CA GLY A 69 4.26 -13.09 22.90
C GLY A 69 2.91 -12.38 22.97
N ASP A 70 2.83 -11.32 23.77
CA ASP A 70 1.65 -10.48 24.01
C ASP A 70 1.32 -9.51 22.87
N TRP A 71 2.23 -9.34 21.90
CA TRP A 71 2.00 -8.59 20.67
C TRP A 71 0.99 -9.28 19.74
N THR A 72 -0.28 -9.12 20.08
CA THR A 72 -1.43 -9.65 19.35
C THR A 72 -2.30 -8.51 18.81
N PRO A 73 -3.03 -8.70 17.70
CA PRO A 73 -3.92 -7.67 17.17
C PRO A 73 -4.94 -7.14 18.20
N ALA A 74 -5.50 -8.02 19.03
CA ALA A 74 -6.46 -7.65 20.07
C ALA A 74 -5.81 -6.76 21.15
N HIS A 75 -4.66 -7.18 21.69
CA HIS A 75 -3.94 -6.39 22.68
C HIS A 75 -3.51 -5.03 22.12
N PHE A 76 -2.97 -5.02 20.90
CA PHE A 76 -2.59 -3.79 20.21
C PHE A 76 -3.77 -2.82 20.06
N VAL A 77 -4.95 -3.32 19.65
CA VAL A 77 -6.16 -2.49 19.51
C VAL A 77 -6.55 -1.88 20.85
N GLU A 78 -6.60 -2.68 21.92
CA GLU A 78 -6.98 -2.21 23.26
C GLU A 78 -6.02 -1.15 23.80
N GLU A 79 -4.71 -1.44 23.76
CA GLU A 79 -3.67 -0.53 24.23
C GLU A 79 -3.64 0.77 23.40
N THR A 80 -3.70 0.65 22.07
CA THR A 80 -3.67 1.81 21.17
C THR A 80 -4.89 2.70 21.38
N VAL A 81 -6.09 2.12 21.53
CA VAL A 81 -7.32 2.88 21.79
C VAL A 81 -7.22 3.67 23.10
N GLU A 82 -6.67 3.08 24.16
CA GLU A 82 -6.50 3.78 25.44
C GLU A 82 -5.44 4.89 25.34
N ASN A 83 -4.30 4.61 24.70
CA ASN A 83 -3.25 5.59 24.46
C ASN A 83 -3.76 6.78 23.64
N LEU A 84 -4.55 6.53 22.60
CA LEU A 84 -5.16 7.58 21.78
C LEU A 84 -6.13 8.46 22.58
N ARG A 85 -6.94 7.88 23.47
CA ARG A 85 -7.83 8.64 24.36
C ARG A 85 -7.05 9.58 25.28
N VAL A 86 -5.95 9.10 25.85
CA VAL A 86 -5.10 9.91 26.73
C VAL A 86 -4.38 10.99 25.93
N GLN A 87 -3.84 10.65 24.76
CA GLN A 87 -3.07 11.57 23.91
C GLN A 87 -3.93 12.71 23.36
N VAL A 88 -5.11 12.39 22.80
CA VAL A 88 -6.00 13.37 22.17
C VAL A 88 -6.86 14.10 23.23
N GLY A 89 -7.25 13.42 24.30
CA GLY A 89 -8.08 13.97 25.35
C GLY A 89 -9.43 14.46 24.82
N ARG A 90 -9.70 15.77 24.95
CA ARG A 90 -10.94 16.42 24.48
C ARG A 90 -10.77 17.21 23.19
N GLU A 91 -9.57 17.19 22.61
CA GLU A 91 -9.26 17.88 21.37
C GLU A 91 -9.86 17.11 20.17
N LYS A 92 -10.01 17.77 19.02
CA LYS A 92 -10.58 17.15 17.82
C LYS A 92 -9.49 16.75 16.82
N VAL A 93 -9.74 15.68 16.07
CA VAL A 93 -8.84 15.16 15.04
C VAL A 93 -9.49 15.29 13.66
N ILE A 94 -8.78 15.90 12.71
CA ILE A 94 -9.13 15.88 11.29
C ILE A 94 -8.26 14.87 10.54
N MET A 95 -8.86 14.11 9.64
CA MET A 95 -8.13 13.09 8.87
C MET A 95 -8.66 12.99 7.44
N ALA A 96 -7.76 13.07 6.46
CA ALA A 96 -8.11 12.76 5.09
C ALA A 96 -8.01 11.26 4.84
N LEU A 97 -9.10 10.67 4.34
CA LEU A 97 -9.14 9.27 3.95
C LEU A 97 -8.75 9.13 2.47
N SER A 98 -8.06 8.05 2.14
CA SER A 98 -7.63 7.76 0.77
C SER A 98 -8.40 6.61 0.11
N GLY A 99 -9.28 5.93 0.84
CA GLY A 99 -9.90 4.67 0.39
C GLY A 99 -9.00 3.44 0.55
N GLY A 100 -7.75 3.64 0.98
CA GLY A 100 -6.78 2.58 1.22
C GLY A 100 -6.97 1.89 2.59
N VAL A 101 -6.31 0.74 2.74
CA VAL A 101 -6.38 -0.06 3.98
C VAL A 101 -5.85 0.72 5.18
N ASP A 102 -4.70 1.38 5.06
CA ASP A 102 -4.03 2.02 6.20
C ASP A 102 -4.83 3.19 6.76
N SER A 103 -5.31 4.09 5.89
CA SER A 103 -6.16 5.22 6.30
C SER A 103 -7.48 4.74 6.92
N THR A 104 -8.05 3.65 6.40
CA THR A 104 -9.27 3.05 6.94
C THR A 104 -9.06 2.46 8.34
N VAL A 105 -7.99 1.69 8.54
CA VAL A 105 -7.68 1.08 9.86
C VAL A 105 -7.34 2.16 10.88
N ALA A 106 -6.54 3.16 10.50
CA ALA A 106 -6.20 4.29 11.36
C ALA A 106 -7.44 5.10 11.78
N ALA A 107 -8.34 5.43 10.85
CA ALA A 107 -9.59 6.12 11.18
C ALA A 107 -10.52 5.27 12.05
N THR A 108 -10.55 3.95 11.84
CA THR A 108 -11.36 3.05 12.69
C THR A 108 -10.82 2.99 14.13
N LEU A 109 -9.49 2.96 14.31
CA LEU A 109 -8.86 3.04 15.64
C LEU A 109 -9.15 4.38 16.32
N LEU A 110 -8.98 5.49 15.60
CA LEU A 110 -9.29 6.82 16.10
C LEU A 110 -10.79 6.91 16.47
N HIS A 111 -11.69 6.49 15.60
CA HIS A 111 -13.12 6.52 15.88
C HIS A 111 -13.49 5.68 17.12
N ARG A 112 -12.88 4.50 17.30
CA ARG A 112 -13.08 3.67 18.50
C ARG A 112 -12.53 4.33 19.77
N ALA A 113 -11.49 5.14 19.65
CA ALA A 113 -10.90 5.88 20.76
C ALA A 113 -11.71 7.12 21.14
N ILE A 114 -12.02 7.99 20.18
CA ILE A 114 -12.51 9.36 20.41
C ILE A 114 -13.88 9.67 19.80
N GLY A 115 -14.52 8.70 19.12
CA GLY A 115 -15.86 8.84 18.57
C GLY A 115 -16.03 10.06 17.67
N ASP A 116 -16.99 10.92 18.01
CA ASP A 116 -17.37 12.13 17.26
C ASP A 116 -16.30 13.24 17.25
N GLN A 117 -15.22 13.10 18.03
CA GLN A 117 -14.07 14.01 17.97
C GLN A 117 -13.25 13.81 16.68
N LEU A 118 -13.43 12.69 15.99
CA LEU A 118 -12.84 12.44 14.68
C LEU A 118 -13.76 12.99 13.58
N PHE A 119 -13.20 13.79 12.69
CA PHE A 119 -13.81 14.16 11.42
C PHE A 119 -12.92 13.68 10.28
N CYS A 120 -13.54 12.98 9.35
CA CYS A 120 -12.90 12.50 8.16
C CYS A 120 -13.42 13.25 6.94
N PHE A 121 -12.59 13.37 5.92
CA PHE A 121 -13.08 13.72 4.60
C PHE A 121 -12.41 12.86 3.54
N PHE A 122 -13.10 12.65 2.43
CA PHE A 122 -12.62 11.86 1.31
C PHE A 122 -12.73 12.69 0.03
N VAL A 123 -11.62 12.83 -0.69
CA VAL A 123 -11.53 13.70 -1.86
C VAL A 123 -11.69 12.88 -3.13
N ASP A 124 -12.71 13.19 -3.94
CA ASP A 124 -12.81 12.73 -5.32
C ASP A 124 -11.90 13.58 -6.20
N ASN A 125 -10.70 13.06 -6.47
CA ASN A 125 -9.75 13.69 -7.39
C ASN A 125 -10.03 13.38 -8.87
N GLY A 126 -11.08 12.60 -9.17
CA GLY A 126 -11.42 12.18 -10.53
C GLY A 126 -10.47 11.14 -11.12
N LEU A 127 -9.56 10.59 -10.33
CA LEU A 127 -8.57 9.59 -10.74
C LEU A 127 -8.73 8.28 -9.95
N LEU A 128 -9.86 8.10 -9.27
CA LEU A 128 -10.23 6.85 -8.62
C LEU A 128 -10.76 5.83 -9.64
N ARG A 129 -10.91 4.57 -9.24
CA ARG A 129 -11.58 3.54 -10.04
C ARG A 129 -13.06 3.86 -10.23
N LYS A 130 -13.71 3.20 -11.18
CA LYS A 130 -15.14 3.39 -11.46
C LYS A 130 -15.97 3.20 -10.19
N ASN A 131 -16.82 4.18 -9.87
CA ASN A 131 -17.71 4.22 -8.69
C ASN A 131 -17.01 4.18 -7.32
N GLU A 132 -15.68 4.12 -7.26
CA GLU A 132 -14.94 3.95 -6.02
C GLU A 132 -15.22 5.04 -5.00
N PHE A 133 -15.41 6.28 -5.45
CA PHE A 133 -15.74 7.38 -4.56
C PHE A 133 -17.02 7.11 -3.76
N ALA A 134 -18.11 6.77 -4.48
CA ALA A 134 -19.41 6.53 -3.87
C ALA A 134 -19.39 5.26 -2.99
N ASP A 135 -18.81 4.17 -3.50
CA ASP A 135 -18.77 2.88 -2.79
C ASP A 135 -17.97 2.97 -1.48
N VAL A 136 -16.85 3.70 -1.49
CA VAL A 136 -15.99 3.90 -0.33
C VAL A 136 -16.64 4.84 0.68
N LEU A 137 -17.24 5.95 0.21
CA LEU A 137 -17.94 6.90 1.08
C LEU A 137 -19.12 6.22 1.80
N ASP A 138 -19.92 5.46 1.07
CA ASP A 138 -21.02 4.66 1.62
C ASP A 138 -20.52 3.63 2.66
N SER A 139 -19.42 2.94 2.35
CA SER A 139 -18.81 1.98 3.28
C SER A 139 -18.37 2.65 4.59
N TYR A 140 -17.74 3.83 4.52
CA TYR A 140 -17.32 4.58 5.69
C TYR A 140 -18.49 5.07 6.55
N GLN A 141 -19.59 5.49 5.92
CA GLN A 141 -20.81 5.86 6.62
C GLN A 141 -21.43 4.67 7.35
N HIS A 142 -21.47 3.49 6.73
CA HIS A 142 -21.94 2.25 7.37
C HIS A 142 -21.04 1.81 8.54
N MET A 143 -19.75 2.17 8.53
CA MET A 143 -18.83 1.97 9.64
C MET A 143 -19.04 2.96 10.81
N GLY A 144 -19.92 3.95 10.64
CA GLY A 144 -20.20 4.98 11.66
C GLY A 144 -19.21 6.15 11.67
N LEU A 145 -18.32 6.24 10.68
CA LEU A 145 -17.36 7.34 10.61
C LEU A 145 -18.08 8.66 10.28
N ASN A 146 -17.75 9.72 11.01
CA ASN A 146 -18.14 11.08 10.66
C ASN A 146 -17.30 11.54 9.46
N ILE A 147 -17.87 11.43 8.26
CA ILE A 147 -17.15 11.63 7.00
C ILE A 147 -17.89 12.53 6.01
N GLU A 148 -17.16 13.43 5.38
CA GLU A 148 -17.64 14.26 4.26
C GLU A 148 -16.94 13.90 2.94
N GLY A 149 -17.69 13.92 1.84
CA GLY A 149 -17.16 13.72 0.50
C GLY A 149 -16.91 15.05 -0.20
N VAL A 150 -15.69 15.26 -0.71
CA VAL A 150 -15.28 16.49 -1.41
C VAL A 150 -15.11 16.19 -2.91
N ASP A 151 -16.02 16.68 -3.75
CA ASP A 151 -15.89 16.55 -5.21
C ASP A 151 -14.93 17.61 -5.78
N ALA A 152 -13.72 17.18 -6.13
CA ALA A 152 -12.69 18.04 -6.69
C ALA A 152 -12.31 17.68 -8.14
N LYS A 153 -13.07 16.81 -8.81
CA LYS A 153 -12.71 16.25 -10.13
C LYS A 153 -12.33 17.32 -11.15
N ALA A 154 -13.16 18.36 -11.28
CA ALA A 154 -12.95 19.44 -12.24
C ALA A 154 -11.65 20.23 -11.96
N ARG A 155 -11.32 20.44 -10.68
CA ARG A 155 -10.10 21.15 -10.27
C ARG A 155 -8.86 20.34 -10.63
N PHE A 156 -8.86 19.04 -10.36
CA PHE A 156 -7.75 18.16 -10.73
C PHE A 156 -7.57 18.07 -12.24
N TYR A 157 -8.65 17.95 -13.01
CA TYR A 157 -8.56 17.89 -14.48
C TYR A 157 -8.02 19.19 -15.10
N GLU A 158 -8.43 20.36 -14.60
CA GLU A 158 -7.88 21.62 -15.10
C GLU A 158 -6.40 21.78 -14.69
N ALA A 159 -6.03 21.38 -13.47
CA ALA A 159 -4.64 21.44 -13.01
C ALA A 159 -3.70 20.48 -13.78
N LEU A 160 -4.21 19.34 -14.24
CA LEU A 160 -3.44 18.33 -14.99
C LEU A 160 -3.40 18.55 -16.50
N LYS A 161 -4.13 19.55 -16.98
CA LYS A 161 -4.31 19.81 -18.41
C LYS A 161 -2.97 20.07 -19.10
N GLY A 162 -2.68 19.27 -20.14
CA GLY A 162 -1.46 19.38 -20.93
C GLY A 162 -0.20 18.83 -20.26
N ILE A 163 -0.30 18.26 -19.06
CA ILE A 163 0.83 17.66 -18.35
C ILE A 163 0.95 16.18 -18.73
N SER A 164 2.05 15.82 -19.37
CA SER A 164 2.35 14.43 -19.76
C SER A 164 3.46 13.79 -18.94
N ASN A 165 4.35 14.59 -18.34
CA ASN A 165 5.47 14.08 -17.56
C ASN A 165 4.98 13.43 -16.24
N PRO A 166 5.35 12.17 -15.95
CA PRO A 166 4.90 11.44 -14.76
C PRO A 166 5.18 12.12 -13.43
N GLU A 167 6.41 12.61 -13.25
CA GLU A 167 6.83 13.28 -12.02
C GLU A 167 6.06 14.58 -11.80
N GLU A 168 5.81 15.34 -12.87
CA GLU A 168 4.98 16.54 -12.80
C GLU A 168 3.51 16.21 -12.51
N LYS A 169 2.95 15.13 -13.09
CA LYS A 169 1.60 14.63 -12.72
C LYS A 169 1.53 14.34 -11.21
N ARG A 170 2.52 13.62 -10.66
CA ARG A 170 2.61 13.30 -9.22
C ARG A 170 2.67 14.56 -8.35
N LYS A 171 3.52 15.52 -8.70
CA LYS A 171 3.64 16.79 -7.97
C LYS A 171 2.34 17.59 -7.99
N VAL A 172 1.69 17.70 -9.15
CA VAL A 172 0.43 18.45 -9.28
C VAL A 172 -0.69 17.78 -8.47
N ILE A 173 -0.83 16.45 -8.55
CA ILE A 173 -1.84 15.73 -7.77
C ILE A 173 -1.60 15.91 -6.26
N GLY A 174 -0.35 15.74 -5.81
CA GLY A 174 0.01 15.94 -4.41
C GLY A 174 -0.25 17.37 -3.93
N ARG A 175 0.13 18.38 -4.73
CA ARG A 175 -0.15 19.78 -4.42
C ARG A 175 -1.64 20.08 -4.33
N MET A 176 -2.43 19.63 -5.31
CA MET A 176 -3.89 19.85 -5.31
C MET A 176 -4.57 19.21 -4.10
N PHE A 177 -4.13 18.01 -3.69
CA PHE A 177 -4.63 17.37 -2.49
C PHE A 177 -4.31 18.16 -1.22
N ILE A 178 -3.09 18.71 -1.13
CA ILE A 178 -2.66 19.60 -0.06
C ILE A 178 -3.53 20.87 -0.02
N GLU A 179 -3.75 21.53 -1.16
CA GLU A 179 -4.58 22.74 -1.25
C GLU A 179 -6.01 22.48 -0.76
N ILE A 180 -6.62 21.37 -1.19
CA ILE A 180 -7.96 20.97 -0.73
C ILE A 180 -7.95 20.67 0.77
N PHE A 181 -6.93 19.96 1.26
CA PHE A 181 -6.80 19.69 2.69
C PHE A 181 -6.75 20.99 3.51
N GLU A 182 -5.97 21.98 3.06
CA GLU A 182 -5.88 23.28 3.74
C GLU A 182 -7.23 23.99 3.76
N GLU A 183 -7.96 24.00 2.64
CA GLU A 183 -9.31 24.58 2.54
C GLU A 183 -10.30 23.91 3.52
N GLU A 184 -10.32 22.57 3.57
CA GLU A 184 -11.16 21.82 4.50
C GLU A 184 -10.75 22.07 5.96
N SER A 185 -9.45 22.12 6.25
CA SER A 185 -8.96 22.41 7.60
C SER A 185 -9.28 23.84 8.05
N GLU A 186 -9.25 24.82 7.15
CA GLU A 186 -9.62 26.22 7.44
C GLU A 186 -11.14 26.37 7.64
N ALA A 187 -11.94 25.60 6.90
CA ALA A 187 -13.39 25.53 7.10
C ALA A 187 -13.78 24.96 8.47
N HIS A 188 -12.87 24.18 9.10
CA HIS A 188 -13.06 23.60 10.41
C HIS A 188 -11.95 24.00 11.42
N PRO A 189 -11.96 25.24 11.94
CA PRO A 189 -10.88 25.77 12.78
C PRO A 189 -10.78 25.12 14.17
N ASP A 190 -11.72 24.26 14.54
CA ASP A 190 -11.80 23.60 15.85
C ASP A 190 -10.87 22.40 16.00
N PHE A 191 -10.12 22.01 14.97
CA PHE A 191 -9.23 20.84 15.00
C PHE A 191 -7.83 21.19 15.52
N GLN A 192 -7.27 20.34 16.38
CA GLN A 192 -5.92 20.49 16.92
C GLN A 192 -4.96 19.39 16.46
N TRP A 193 -5.50 18.30 15.93
CA TRP A 193 -4.73 17.13 15.50
C TRP A 193 -5.00 16.78 14.04
N LEU A 194 -3.93 16.39 13.34
CA LEU A 194 -3.94 15.73 12.06
C LEU A 194 -3.76 14.22 12.26
N GLY A 195 -4.76 13.43 11.88
CA GLY A 195 -4.67 11.97 11.85
C GLY A 195 -4.00 11.47 10.57
N GLN A 196 -3.07 10.52 10.70
CA GLN A 196 -2.37 9.91 9.56
C GLN A 196 -2.28 8.38 9.71
N GLY A 197 -2.40 7.68 8.58
CA GLY A 197 -2.24 6.22 8.51
C GLY A 197 -0.80 5.76 8.32
N THR A 198 0.20 6.53 8.76
CA THR A 198 1.63 6.23 8.60
C THR A 198 1.98 4.89 9.24
N ILE A 199 2.68 4.02 8.52
CA ILE A 199 3.10 2.69 9.00
C ILE A 199 4.61 2.62 9.26
N TYR A 200 5.06 1.57 9.95
CA TYR A 200 6.46 1.45 10.39
C TYR A 200 7.49 1.51 9.24
N PRO A 201 7.26 0.89 8.06
CA PRO A 201 8.12 1.09 6.89
C PRO A 201 8.34 2.57 6.51
N ASP A 202 7.29 3.40 6.58
CA ASP A 202 7.38 4.83 6.25
C ASP A 202 8.26 5.59 7.27
N VAL A 203 8.16 5.20 8.54
CA VAL A 203 8.99 5.76 9.62
C VAL A 203 10.46 5.43 9.38
N ILE A 204 10.79 4.18 9.06
CA ILE A 204 12.17 3.76 8.78
C ILE A 204 12.73 4.50 7.56
N GLU A 205 11.97 4.60 6.47
CA GLU A 205 12.36 5.31 5.25
C GLU A 205 12.69 6.79 5.58
N SER A 206 11.88 7.45 6.41
CA SER A 206 12.09 8.85 6.79
C SER A 206 13.30 9.10 7.73
N VAL A 207 13.67 8.14 8.57
CA VAL A 207 14.82 8.23 9.49
C VAL A 207 16.14 7.87 8.79
N SER A 208 16.09 7.02 7.76
CA SER A 208 17.27 6.51 7.03
C SER A 208 18.01 7.54 6.16
N VAL A 209 17.62 8.81 6.22
CA VAL A 209 18.23 9.97 5.53
C VAL A 209 19.71 10.22 5.92
N HIS A 210 20.28 9.47 6.87
CA HIS A 210 21.71 9.52 7.23
C HIS A 210 22.60 8.47 6.54
N GLY A 211 22.07 7.64 5.63
CA GLY A 211 22.84 6.72 4.78
C GLY A 211 22.75 7.06 3.27
N PRO A 212 23.55 6.42 2.38
CA PRO A 212 23.61 6.72 0.95
C PRO A 212 22.40 6.18 0.16
N SER A 213 21.21 6.17 0.76
CA SER A 213 19.95 5.84 0.09
C SER A 213 19.43 7.10 -0.58
N VAL A 214 19.42 7.08 -1.92
CA VAL A 214 18.69 8.03 -2.75
C VAL A 214 17.27 8.14 -2.20
N THR A 215 16.78 9.37 -2.04
CA THR A 215 15.46 9.72 -1.50
C THR A 215 14.36 9.11 -2.36
N ILE A 216 14.03 7.85 -2.10
CA ILE A 216 12.91 7.14 -2.71
C ILE A 216 11.73 7.42 -1.77
N LYS A 217 10.79 8.23 -2.26
CA LYS A 217 9.54 8.73 -1.62
C LYS A 217 9.68 9.96 -0.72
N SER A 218 9.73 11.13 -1.35
CA SER A 218 9.58 12.45 -0.71
C SER A 218 8.13 12.94 -0.55
N HIS A 219 7.10 12.14 -0.85
CA HIS A 219 5.74 12.68 -1.09
C HIS A 219 4.56 11.90 -0.45
N HIS A 220 4.78 11.02 0.53
CA HIS A 220 3.66 10.30 1.16
C HIS A 220 3.20 10.84 2.52
N ASN A 221 4.04 11.61 3.19
CA ASN A 221 3.63 12.34 4.38
C ASN A 221 3.47 13.81 4.01
N VAL A 222 2.46 14.46 4.57
CA VAL A 222 2.10 15.85 4.31
C VAL A 222 3.15 16.80 4.92
N GLY A 223 4.43 16.58 4.63
CA GLY A 223 5.61 16.88 5.45
C GLY A 223 5.96 18.35 5.68
N GLY A 224 5.08 19.28 5.31
CA GLY A 224 5.16 20.70 5.69
C GLY A 224 3.82 21.30 6.11
N LEU A 225 2.74 20.52 6.03
CA LEU A 225 1.37 20.95 6.28
C LEU A 225 1.04 21.07 7.78
N PRO A 226 1.49 20.17 8.67
CA PRO A 226 1.28 20.31 10.12
C PRO A 226 1.86 21.62 10.67
N GLU A 227 3.06 22.02 10.22
CA GLU A 227 3.69 23.26 10.67
C GLU A 227 2.94 24.50 10.18
N LYS A 228 2.47 24.48 8.93
CA LYS A 228 1.70 25.59 8.34
C LYS A 228 0.32 25.74 8.99
N LEU A 229 -0.35 24.63 9.29
CA LEU A 229 -1.69 24.59 9.91
C LEU A 229 -1.66 24.57 11.44
N LYS A 230 -0.48 24.50 12.07
CA LYS A 230 -0.29 24.41 13.53
C LYS A 230 -1.03 23.22 14.17
N LEU A 231 -1.16 22.12 13.43
CA LEU A 231 -1.78 20.88 13.92
C LEU A 231 -0.73 19.95 14.53
N LYS A 232 -1.09 19.28 15.63
CA LYS A 232 -0.31 18.17 16.20
C LYS A 232 -0.56 16.90 15.36
N ILE A 233 0.37 15.95 15.34
CA ILE A 233 0.24 14.72 14.52
C ILE A 233 -0.15 13.54 15.41
N VAL A 234 -1.10 12.72 14.95
CA VAL A 234 -1.45 11.42 15.56
C VAL A 234 -1.41 10.30 14.52
N GLU A 235 -0.52 9.32 14.75
CA GLU A 235 -0.20 8.22 13.84
C GLU A 235 -0.38 6.86 14.53
N PRO A 236 -1.61 6.32 14.60
CA PRO A 236 -1.89 5.10 15.37
C PRO A 236 -1.21 3.84 14.81
N LEU A 237 -0.80 3.83 13.54
CA LEU A 237 -0.24 2.66 12.86
C LEU A 237 1.30 2.68 12.78
N ARG A 238 1.95 3.69 13.36
CA ARG A 238 3.38 3.96 13.14
C ARG A 238 4.33 2.83 13.54
N MET A 239 3.87 1.86 14.34
CA MET A 239 4.64 0.70 14.81
C MET A 239 4.27 -0.61 14.08
N LEU A 240 3.37 -0.56 13.09
CA LEU A 240 2.88 -1.74 12.38
C LEU A 240 3.48 -1.89 11.00
N PHE A 241 3.70 -3.14 10.58
CA PHE A 241 3.88 -3.53 9.19
C PHE A 241 2.55 -3.68 8.45
N LYS A 242 2.61 -3.73 7.12
CA LYS A 242 1.43 -3.74 6.24
C LYS A 242 0.50 -4.94 6.47
N ASP A 243 1.08 -6.10 6.76
CA ASP A 243 0.36 -7.33 7.08
C ASP A 243 -0.30 -7.26 8.47
N GLU A 244 0.37 -6.64 9.44
CA GLU A 244 -0.19 -6.37 10.77
C GLU A 244 -1.37 -5.41 10.70
N VAL A 245 -1.29 -4.36 9.88
CA VAL A 245 -2.42 -3.43 9.66
C VAL A 245 -3.67 -4.19 9.19
N ARG A 246 -3.51 -5.18 8.29
CA ARG A 246 -4.65 -6.01 7.85
C ARG A 246 -5.18 -6.90 8.97
N ARG A 247 -4.32 -7.48 9.81
CA ARG A 247 -4.72 -8.28 10.97
C ARG A 247 -5.47 -7.44 12.01
N VAL A 248 -4.97 -6.25 12.32
CA VAL A 248 -5.60 -5.26 13.21
C VAL A 248 -6.94 -4.80 12.63
N GLY A 249 -7.00 -4.53 11.32
CA GLY A 249 -8.25 -4.19 10.66
C GLY A 249 -9.32 -5.28 10.77
N LYS A 250 -8.91 -6.55 10.66
CA LYS A 250 -9.81 -7.70 10.85
C LYS A 250 -10.33 -7.77 12.29
N GLU A 251 -9.46 -7.54 13.28
CA GLU A 251 -9.83 -7.50 14.70
C GLU A 251 -10.83 -6.36 14.99
N LEU A 252 -10.70 -5.23 14.31
CA LEU A 252 -11.63 -4.10 14.39
C LEU A 252 -12.98 -4.36 13.69
N GLY A 253 -13.16 -5.53 13.06
CA GLY A 253 -14.38 -5.89 12.35
C GLY A 253 -14.53 -5.22 10.98
N ILE A 254 -13.44 -4.69 10.41
CA ILE A 254 -13.48 -4.06 9.08
C ILE A 254 -13.77 -5.14 8.02
N PRO A 255 -14.72 -4.90 7.10
CA PRO A 255 -15.08 -5.84 6.06
C PRO A 255 -13.89 -6.32 5.22
N GLY A 256 -13.82 -7.64 4.96
CA GLY A 256 -12.72 -8.26 4.22
C GLY A 256 -12.55 -7.72 2.80
N ASN A 257 -13.63 -7.28 2.15
CA ASN A 257 -13.58 -6.64 0.84
C ASN A 257 -12.83 -5.30 0.84
N ILE A 258 -12.70 -4.62 1.99
CA ILE A 258 -11.90 -3.40 2.17
C ILE A 258 -10.45 -3.78 2.48
N LEU A 259 -10.23 -4.71 3.41
CA LEU A 259 -8.90 -5.14 3.84
C LEU A 259 -8.11 -5.84 2.73
N ASN A 260 -8.79 -6.60 1.88
CA ASN A 260 -8.19 -7.39 0.81
C ASN A 260 -8.08 -6.65 -0.52
N ARG A 261 -8.41 -5.35 -0.58
CA ARG A 261 -8.24 -4.57 -1.82
C ARG A 261 -6.78 -4.59 -2.24
N HIS A 262 -6.57 -4.77 -3.55
CA HIS A 262 -5.27 -4.53 -4.16
C HIS A 262 -4.82 -3.10 -3.90
N PRO A 263 -3.52 -2.88 -3.63
CA PRO A 263 -2.96 -1.54 -3.52
C PRO A 263 -3.36 -0.66 -4.71
N PHE A 264 -3.74 0.57 -4.41
CA PHE A 264 -4.04 1.60 -5.40
C PHE A 264 -3.09 2.78 -5.18
N PRO A 265 -2.40 3.26 -6.21
CA PRO A 265 -1.43 4.35 -6.07
C PRO A 265 -2.13 5.65 -5.64
N GLY A 266 -1.44 6.48 -4.84
CA GLY A 266 -1.97 7.79 -4.41
C GLY A 266 -2.41 8.69 -5.58
N PRO A 267 -1.60 8.82 -6.66
CA PRO A 267 -2.01 9.51 -7.90
C PRO A 267 -3.13 8.82 -8.69
N GLY A 268 -3.59 7.65 -8.25
CA GLY A 268 -4.63 6.85 -8.87
C GLY A 268 -4.38 6.55 -10.34
N LEU A 269 -5.43 6.70 -11.16
CA LEU A 269 -5.37 6.53 -12.61
C LEU A 269 -4.49 7.58 -13.31
N GLY A 270 -4.10 8.67 -12.63
CA GLY A 270 -3.23 9.69 -13.21
C GLY A 270 -1.85 9.16 -13.63
N ILE A 271 -1.37 8.11 -12.98
CA ILE A 271 -0.15 7.43 -13.41
C ILE A 271 -0.43 6.31 -14.41
N ARG A 272 -1.61 5.67 -14.37
CA ARG A 272 -1.98 4.58 -15.31
C ARG A 272 -2.44 5.06 -16.69
N ILE A 273 -2.55 6.37 -16.90
CA ILE A 273 -2.76 6.98 -18.21
C ILE A 273 -1.44 7.57 -18.68
N LEU A 274 -0.86 6.97 -19.71
CA LEU A 274 0.37 7.46 -20.29
C LEU A 274 0.11 8.72 -21.11
N GLY A 275 0.87 9.78 -20.84
CA GLY A 275 0.67 11.09 -21.45
C GLY A 275 -0.30 11.97 -20.66
N ASP A 276 -1.00 12.86 -21.37
CA ASP A 276 -1.93 13.84 -20.79
C ASP A 276 -3.23 13.21 -20.29
N ILE A 277 -3.78 13.79 -19.23
CA ILE A 277 -5.01 13.34 -18.57
C ILE A 277 -6.20 14.14 -19.09
N THR A 278 -7.24 13.44 -19.54
CA THR A 278 -8.52 14.03 -19.94
C THR A 278 -9.68 13.24 -19.35
N PRO A 279 -10.87 13.85 -19.14
CA PRO A 279 -12.04 13.13 -18.63
C PRO A 279 -12.40 11.89 -19.46
N GLU A 280 -12.23 11.97 -20.78
CA GLU A 280 -12.50 10.85 -21.68
C GLU A 280 -11.53 9.69 -21.50
N LYS A 281 -10.22 9.97 -21.38
CA LYS A 281 -9.21 8.94 -21.12
C LYS A 281 -9.42 8.28 -19.76
N VAL A 282 -9.79 9.07 -18.75
CA VAL A 282 -10.13 8.55 -17.42
C VAL A 282 -11.34 7.61 -17.51
N ARG A 283 -12.42 8.02 -18.19
CA ARG A 283 -13.62 7.20 -18.39
C ARG A 283 -13.29 5.87 -19.06
N ILE A 284 -12.54 5.91 -20.17
CA ILE A 284 -12.09 4.72 -20.90
C ILE A 284 -11.33 3.77 -19.97
N LEU A 285 -10.37 4.29 -19.21
CA LEU A 285 -9.56 3.47 -18.32
C LEU A 285 -10.39 2.91 -17.14
N GLN A 286 -11.30 3.70 -16.56
CA GLN A 286 -12.20 3.27 -15.50
C GLN A 286 -13.11 2.12 -15.95
N GLU A 287 -13.64 2.17 -17.18
CA GLU A 287 -14.47 1.11 -17.73
C GLU A 287 -13.67 -0.17 -17.99
N ALA A 288 -12.48 -0.04 -18.58
CA ALA A 288 -11.59 -1.18 -18.82
C ALA A 288 -11.14 -1.84 -17.50
N ASP A 289 -10.72 -1.05 -16.51
CA ASP A 289 -10.30 -1.53 -15.19
C ASP A 289 -11.45 -2.24 -14.47
N ALA A 290 -12.67 -1.68 -14.52
CA ALA A 290 -13.84 -2.29 -13.91
C ALA A 290 -14.17 -3.68 -14.49
N ILE A 291 -14.07 -3.85 -15.81
CA ILE A 291 -14.26 -5.16 -16.46
C ILE A 291 -13.18 -6.13 -16.00
N TYR A 292 -11.91 -5.72 -16.04
CA TYR A 292 -10.79 -6.59 -15.70
C TYR A 292 -10.84 -7.05 -14.23
N ILE A 293 -11.02 -6.11 -13.30
CA ILE A 293 -11.12 -6.40 -11.87
C ILE A 293 -12.39 -7.21 -11.55
N GLY A 294 -13.51 -6.93 -12.22
CA GLY A 294 -14.74 -7.72 -12.11
C GLY A 294 -14.51 -9.17 -12.48
N LYS A 295 -13.93 -9.43 -13.67
CA LYS A 295 -13.62 -10.79 -14.12
C LYS A 295 -12.62 -11.51 -13.23
N LEU A 296 -11.62 -10.82 -12.69
CA LEU A 296 -10.71 -11.44 -11.71
C LEU A 296 -11.48 -11.96 -10.49
N ARG A 297 -12.49 -11.23 -10.01
CA ARG A 297 -13.33 -11.68 -8.89
C ARG A 297 -14.25 -12.81 -9.29
N ASP A 298 -14.90 -12.72 -10.45
CA ASP A 298 -15.83 -13.75 -10.96
C ASP A 298 -15.15 -15.11 -11.13
N HIS A 299 -13.88 -15.12 -11.53
CA HIS A 299 -13.07 -16.32 -11.70
C HIS A 299 -12.31 -16.75 -10.43
N GLY A 300 -12.48 -16.06 -9.31
CA GLY A 300 -11.78 -16.35 -8.06
C GLY A 300 -10.26 -16.09 -8.10
N LEU A 301 -9.77 -15.36 -9.12
CA LEU A 301 -8.35 -15.05 -9.33
C LEU A 301 -7.90 -13.77 -8.61
N TYR A 302 -8.83 -12.97 -8.07
CA TYR A 302 -8.51 -11.68 -7.46
C TYR A 302 -7.56 -11.82 -6.26
N ASP A 303 -7.80 -12.82 -5.40
CA ASP A 303 -6.99 -13.05 -4.19
C ASP A 303 -5.66 -13.78 -4.50
N ASP A 304 -5.53 -14.39 -5.69
CA ASP A 304 -4.30 -15.04 -6.19
C ASP A 304 -3.32 -14.05 -6.83
N VAL A 305 -3.71 -12.76 -6.92
CA VAL A 305 -2.93 -11.67 -7.49
C VAL A 305 -2.68 -10.62 -6.42
N TRP A 306 -1.43 -10.18 -6.27
CA TRP A 306 -1.09 -9.14 -5.30
C TRP A 306 -1.60 -7.75 -5.71
N GLN A 307 -1.44 -7.41 -6.99
CA GLN A 307 -1.99 -6.19 -7.57
C GLN A 307 -2.33 -6.40 -9.04
N ALA A 308 -3.53 -5.96 -9.43
CA ALA A 308 -3.97 -5.90 -10.82
C ALA A 308 -4.47 -4.49 -11.20
N GLY A 309 -4.39 -4.19 -12.49
CA GLY A 309 -4.98 -2.99 -13.07
C GLY A 309 -4.76 -2.86 -14.57
N THR A 310 -5.48 -1.92 -15.18
CA THR A 310 -5.27 -1.53 -16.57
C THR A 310 -4.41 -0.28 -16.70
N ILE A 311 -3.68 -0.17 -17.81
CA ILE A 311 -2.92 1.01 -18.24
C ILE A 311 -3.41 1.45 -19.63
N LEU A 312 -3.66 2.74 -19.82
CA LEU A 312 -4.03 3.33 -21.11
C LEU A 312 -2.79 3.81 -21.86
N LEU A 313 -2.51 3.22 -23.02
CA LEU A 313 -1.35 3.58 -23.82
C LEU A 313 -1.63 4.77 -24.75
N PRO A 314 -0.64 5.63 -25.05
CA PRO A 314 -0.81 6.80 -25.90
C PRO A 314 -0.61 6.41 -27.38
N ILE A 315 -1.05 5.21 -27.75
CA ILE A 315 -0.97 4.67 -29.11
C ILE A 315 -2.36 4.30 -29.58
N GLN A 316 -2.61 4.56 -30.86
CA GLN A 316 -3.81 4.08 -31.54
C GLN A 316 -3.46 2.86 -32.37
N SER A 317 -4.42 1.96 -32.48
CA SER A 317 -4.30 0.79 -33.33
C SER A 317 -5.40 0.72 -34.36
N VAL A 318 -5.11 0.06 -35.48
CA VAL A 318 -6.14 -0.25 -36.47
C VAL A 318 -6.95 -1.43 -35.96
N GLY A 319 -8.27 -1.31 -36.00
CA GLY A 319 -9.22 -2.37 -35.73
C GLY A 319 -10.25 -2.49 -36.83
N VAL A 320 -10.99 -3.59 -36.81
CA VAL A 320 -12.21 -3.76 -37.58
C VAL A 320 -13.29 -4.09 -36.56
N MET A 321 -14.24 -3.18 -36.39
CA MET A 321 -15.40 -3.40 -35.52
C MET A 321 -16.66 -3.29 -36.38
N GLY A 322 -17.41 -4.39 -36.49
CA GLY A 322 -18.43 -4.52 -37.53
C GLY A 322 -17.77 -4.54 -38.92
N ASP A 323 -18.27 -3.71 -39.84
CA ASP A 323 -17.75 -3.59 -41.21
C ASP A 323 -16.88 -2.31 -41.43
N GLU A 324 -16.60 -1.54 -40.37
CA GLU A 324 -15.86 -0.28 -40.45
C GLU A 324 -14.47 -0.37 -39.81
N ARG A 325 -13.52 0.37 -40.40
CA ARG A 325 -12.15 0.48 -39.89
C ARG A 325 -12.11 1.48 -38.74
N THR A 326 -11.62 1.05 -37.59
CA THR A 326 -11.46 1.92 -36.40
C THR A 326 -9.99 2.24 -36.14
N TYR A 327 -9.76 3.40 -35.50
CA TYR A 327 -8.47 3.85 -34.98
C TYR A 327 -8.64 4.25 -33.52
N GLU A 328 -8.44 3.31 -32.61
CA GLU A 328 -8.78 3.45 -31.19
C GLU A 328 -7.59 3.09 -30.29
N GLN A 329 -7.73 3.36 -28.99
CA GLN A 329 -6.63 3.21 -28.03
C GLN A 329 -6.34 1.75 -27.70
N THR A 330 -5.14 1.52 -27.14
CA THR A 330 -4.71 0.22 -26.64
C THR A 330 -4.68 0.22 -25.11
N ILE A 331 -5.24 -0.81 -24.49
CA ILE A 331 -5.16 -1.07 -23.05
C ILE A 331 -4.10 -2.15 -22.78
N ALA A 332 -3.24 -1.91 -21.80
CA ALA A 332 -2.37 -2.94 -21.24
C ALA A 332 -2.96 -3.45 -19.92
N LEU A 333 -3.12 -4.76 -19.81
CA LEU A 333 -3.46 -5.47 -18.59
C LEU A 333 -2.18 -5.75 -17.81
N ARG A 334 -2.17 -5.42 -16.51
CA ARG A 334 -1.07 -5.71 -15.59
C ARG A 334 -1.59 -6.49 -14.40
N ALA A 335 -0.91 -7.60 -14.07
CA ALA A 335 -1.11 -8.35 -12.85
C ALA A 335 0.24 -8.86 -12.36
N VAL A 336 0.51 -8.71 -11.07
CA VAL A 336 1.76 -9.14 -10.46
C VAL A 336 1.54 -9.86 -9.14
N ASN A 337 2.46 -10.75 -8.81
CA ASN A 337 2.60 -11.39 -7.51
C ASN A 337 3.89 -10.93 -6.83
N SER A 338 3.76 -10.54 -5.58
CA SER A 338 4.83 -9.96 -4.77
C SER A 338 4.58 -10.21 -3.29
N THR A 339 5.63 -10.26 -2.49
CA THR A 339 5.55 -10.31 -1.02
C THR A 339 5.55 -8.91 -0.41
N ASP A 340 6.35 -7.98 -0.96
CA ASP A 340 6.65 -6.67 -0.37
C ASP A 340 6.59 -5.50 -1.37
N GLY A 341 6.30 -5.76 -2.64
CA GLY A 341 6.33 -4.79 -3.73
C GLY A 341 7.73 -4.40 -4.20
N MET A 342 8.82 -4.87 -3.57
CA MET A 342 10.20 -4.58 -3.97
C MET A 342 10.65 -5.45 -5.14
N THR A 343 10.26 -6.73 -5.15
CA THR A 343 10.39 -7.64 -6.29
C THR A 343 9.01 -8.19 -6.68
N ALA A 344 8.77 -8.41 -7.97
CA ALA A 344 7.47 -8.91 -8.41
C ALA A 344 7.57 -9.73 -9.70
N GLU A 345 6.88 -10.86 -9.72
CA GLU A 345 6.66 -11.64 -10.93
C GLU A 345 5.32 -11.25 -11.57
N TRP A 346 5.24 -11.26 -12.90
CA TRP A 346 3.96 -11.11 -13.57
C TRP A 346 3.10 -12.36 -13.33
N SER A 347 1.81 -12.17 -13.06
CA SER A 347 0.91 -13.28 -12.75
C SER A 347 0.59 -14.08 -14.01
N ARG A 348 0.78 -15.41 -13.96
CA ARG A 348 0.48 -16.32 -15.08
C ARG A 348 -1.01 -16.62 -15.17
N LEU A 349 -1.81 -15.60 -15.50
CA LEU A 349 -3.25 -15.73 -15.65
C LEU A 349 -3.61 -16.71 -16.78
N PRO A 350 -4.70 -17.50 -16.66
CA PRO A 350 -5.11 -18.44 -17.70
C PRO A 350 -5.36 -17.75 -19.04
N TYR A 351 -4.96 -18.39 -20.15
CA TYR A 351 -5.13 -17.82 -21.48
C TYR A 351 -6.59 -17.59 -21.86
N ASP A 352 -7.48 -18.51 -21.48
CA ASP A 352 -8.92 -18.38 -21.74
C ASP A 352 -9.52 -17.18 -21.01
N PHE A 353 -9.07 -16.94 -19.76
CA PHE A 353 -9.44 -15.76 -18.99
C PHE A 353 -8.96 -14.46 -19.66
N LEU A 354 -7.70 -14.43 -20.11
CA LEU A 354 -7.16 -13.26 -20.83
C LEU A 354 -7.92 -12.98 -22.15
N ALA A 355 -8.32 -14.03 -22.87
CA ALA A 355 -9.09 -13.92 -24.10
C ALA A 355 -10.51 -13.36 -23.84
N GLU A 356 -11.16 -13.81 -22.76
CA GLU A 356 -12.46 -13.30 -22.32
C GLU A 356 -12.38 -11.82 -21.93
N VAL A 357 -11.45 -11.45 -21.04
CA VAL A 357 -11.25 -10.04 -20.64
C VAL A 357 -10.96 -9.15 -21.84
N SER A 358 -10.07 -9.59 -22.74
CA SER A 358 -9.78 -8.85 -23.97
C SER A 358 -11.03 -8.61 -24.82
N SER A 359 -11.85 -9.64 -24.98
CA SER A 359 -13.08 -9.54 -25.79
C SER A 359 -14.10 -8.62 -25.14
N GLU A 360 -14.29 -8.73 -23.82
CA GLU A 360 -15.22 -7.89 -23.07
C GLU A 360 -14.81 -6.42 -23.08
N ILE A 361 -13.52 -6.11 -22.92
CA ILE A 361 -13.03 -4.73 -23.00
C ILE A 361 -13.28 -4.15 -24.40
N ILE A 362 -12.89 -4.86 -25.46
CA ILE A 362 -13.02 -4.37 -26.84
C ILE A 362 -14.48 -4.17 -27.23
N ASN A 363 -15.39 -5.05 -26.80
CA ASN A 363 -16.80 -4.99 -27.18
C ASN A 363 -17.60 -3.93 -26.40
N ASN A 364 -17.21 -3.61 -25.16
CA ASN A 364 -18.00 -2.76 -24.28
C ASN A 364 -17.40 -1.37 -24.02
N VAL A 365 -16.08 -1.20 -24.19
CA VAL A 365 -15.39 0.08 -23.91
C VAL A 365 -15.17 0.83 -25.21
N LYS A 366 -16.06 1.79 -25.49
CA LYS A 366 -15.93 2.67 -26.67
C LYS A 366 -14.62 3.45 -26.60
N GLY A 367 -13.81 3.36 -27.66
CA GLY A 367 -12.50 3.99 -27.75
C GLY A 367 -11.32 3.05 -27.51
N VAL A 368 -11.55 1.74 -27.36
CA VAL A 368 -10.52 0.69 -27.22
C VAL A 368 -10.74 -0.42 -28.24
N ASN A 369 -9.73 -0.71 -29.05
CA ASN A 369 -9.79 -1.81 -30.03
C ASN A 369 -8.67 -2.83 -29.91
N ARG A 370 -7.82 -2.69 -28.89
CA ARG A 370 -6.70 -3.59 -28.65
C ARG A 370 -6.39 -3.72 -27.19
N VAL A 371 -6.11 -4.94 -26.77
CA VAL A 371 -5.68 -5.27 -25.42
C VAL A 371 -4.38 -6.06 -25.49
N VAL A 372 -3.45 -5.76 -24.60
CA VAL A 372 -2.18 -6.48 -24.41
C VAL A 372 -2.00 -6.87 -22.95
N PHE A 373 -1.11 -7.80 -22.64
CA PHE A 373 -0.79 -8.21 -21.28
C PHE A 373 0.71 -8.04 -20.99
N ASP A 374 1.04 -7.41 -19.87
CA ASP A 374 2.44 -7.16 -19.48
C ASP A 374 3.07 -8.39 -18.80
N ILE A 375 4.08 -8.94 -19.46
CA ILE A 375 4.86 -10.11 -19.03
C ILE A 375 6.25 -9.75 -18.48
N SER A 376 6.45 -8.50 -18.07
CA SER A 376 7.73 -8.00 -17.54
C SER A 376 7.83 -8.17 -16.02
N THR A 377 8.91 -8.77 -15.53
CA THR A 377 9.19 -8.89 -14.08
C THR A 377 9.80 -7.61 -13.52
N LYS A 378 9.66 -7.41 -12.21
CA LYS A 378 10.39 -6.39 -11.44
C LYS A 378 11.48 -7.08 -10.63
N PRO A 379 12.78 -6.83 -10.92
CA PRO A 379 13.37 -6.08 -12.04
C PRO A 379 13.31 -6.84 -13.40
N PRO A 380 13.54 -6.18 -14.56
CA PRO A 380 14.00 -4.79 -14.74
C PRO A 380 12.89 -3.73 -14.82
N ALA A 381 11.62 -4.13 -14.93
CA ALA A 381 10.50 -3.19 -15.01
C ALA A 381 10.00 -2.75 -13.62
N THR A 382 9.05 -1.82 -13.60
CA THR A 382 8.24 -1.48 -12.41
C THR A 382 6.87 -2.14 -12.48
N ILE A 383 6.09 -2.06 -11.39
CA ILE A 383 4.72 -2.58 -11.38
C ILE A 383 3.80 -1.64 -12.16
N GLU A 384 3.82 -0.35 -11.80
CA GLU A 384 3.09 0.71 -12.51
C GLU A 384 3.86 1.17 -13.77
N TRP A 385 3.12 1.70 -14.74
CA TRP A 385 3.62 2.33 -15.97
C TRP A 385 3.18 3.78 -15.93
N GLU A 386 4.03 4.77 -16.23
CA GLU A 386 3.68 6.20 -16.08
C GLU A 386 3.97 7.09 -17.27
#